data_AF-A0A540WF33-F1
#
_entry.id   AF-A0A540WF33-F1
#
_cell.length_a   1.000
_cell.length_b   1.000
_cell.length_c   1.000
_cell.angle_alpha   90.00
_cell.angle_beta   90.00
_cell.angle_gamma   90.00
#
_symmetry.space_group_name_H-M   'P 1'
#
loop_
_entity.id
_entity.type
_entity.pdbx_description
1 polymer ?
#
loop_
_entity_poly.entity_id
_entity_poly.type
_entity_poly.pdbx_seq_one_letter_code
_entity_poly.pdbx_strand_id
1 'polypeptide(L)'
;MDERIVAMMAAMRSGEADRLVHAVRRMVDANPEISGREVLLQLEALAQQTQEQANEAIVASEPDRDTCAKCGQPIETDSRDRSRWIHSSDRSRGCRAATFTVEDGWNDEIPRSWMATPRKRRL
;
A
#
# COMPACT_ATOMS: atom_id res chain seq x y z
N MET A 1 6.05 5.39 -19.84
CA MET A 1 4.91 5.28 -18.90
C MET A 1 3.83 4.47 -19.61
N ASP A 2 3.29 3.43 -18.99
CA ASP A 2 2.29 2.54 -19.59
C ASP A 2 0.97 3.29 -19.84
N GLU A 3 0.40 3.21 -21.05
CA GLU A 3 -0.86 3.87 -21.43
C GLU A 3 -2.04 3.48 -20.52
N ARG A 4 -2.04 2.26 -19.97
CA ARG A 4 -3.06 1.81 -18.99
C ARG A 4 -2.93 2.55 -17.67
N ILE A 5 -1.70 2.82 -17.23
CA ILE A 5 -1.46 3.60 -16.01
C ILE A 5 -1.93 5.04 -16.21
N VAL A 6 -1.68 5.62 -17.39
CA VAL A 6 -2.14 6.98 -17.73
C VAL A 6 -3.67 7.06 -17.74
N ALA A 7 -4.36 6.11 -18.37
CA ALA A 7 -5.82 6.06 -18.40
C ALA A 7 -6.43 5.89 -17.00
N MET A 8 -5.83 5.04 -16.16
CA MET A 8 -6.28 4.86 -14.77
C MET A 8 -6.10 6.14 -13.95
N MET A 9 -4.96 6.84 -14.09
CA MET A 9 -4.72 8.12 -13.45
C MET A 9 -5.67 9.22 -13.93
N ALA A 10 -6.07 9.22 -15.20
CA ALA A 10 -7.06 10.16 -15.73
C ALA A 10 -8.46 9.89 -15.15
N ALA A 11 -8.88 8.62 -15.05
CA ALA A 11 -10.15 8.24 -14.45
C ALA A 11 -10.22 8.60 -12.95
N MET A 12 -9.14 8.36 -12.20
CA MET A 12 -9.05 8.76 -10.79
C MET A 12 -9.20 10.28 -10.62
N ARG A 13 -8.51 11.07 -11.45
CA ARG A 13 -8.61 12.54 -11.44
C ARG A 13 -10.02 13.05 -11.76
N SER A 14 -10.72 12.41 -12.71
CA SER A 14 -12.11 12.76 -13.01
C SER A 14 -13.03 12.49 -11.82
N GLY A 15 -12.86 11.35 -11.13
CA GLY A 15 -13.65 11.02 -9.95
C GLY A 15 -13.39 11.96 -8.76
N GLU A 16 -12.16 12.46 -8.61
CA GLU A 16 -11.82 13.47 -7.61
C GLU A 16 -12.49 14.82 -7.91
N ALA A 17 -12.50 15.25 -9.18
CA ALA A 17 -13.18 16.47 -9.59
C ALA A 17 -14.70 16.42 -9.28
N ASP A 18 -15.36 15.30 -9.55
CA ASP A 18 -16.78 15.11 -9.24
C ASP A 18 -17.07 15.19 -7.73
N ARG A 19 -16.19 14.61 -6.90
CA ARG A 19 -16.28 14.70 -5.43
C ARG A 19 -16.15 16.13 -4.93
N LEU A 20 -15.20 16.89 -5.47
CA LEU A 20 -15.01 18.30 -5.11
C LEU A 20 -16.23 19.14 -5.50
N VAL A 21 -16.77 18.95 -6.71
CA VAL A 21 -18.00 19.61 -7.16
C VAL A 21 -19.18 19.28 -6.24
N HIS A 22 -19.34 18.01 -5.86
CA HIS A 22 -20.37 17.61 -4.90
C HIS A 22 -20.15 18.23 -3.51
N ALA A 23 -18.91 18.34 -3.04
CA ALA A 23 -18.58 18.98 -1.77
C ALA A 23 -18.98 20.47 -1.78
N VAL A 24 -18.58 21.22 -2.81
CA VAL A 24 -18.96 22.63 -2.97
C VAL A 24 -20.47 22.79 -3.05
N ARG A 25 -21.16 21.94 -3.83
CA ARG A 25 -22.61 22.01 -3.97
C ARG A 25 -23.31 21.86 -2.63
N ARG A 26 -22.89 20.91 -1.79
CA ARG A 26 -23.42 20.75 -0.43
C ARG A 26 -23.17 21.96 0.47
N MET A 27 -22.01 22.62 0.34
CA MET A 27 -21.71 23.83 1.12
C MET A 27 -22.63 24.98 0.73
N VAL A 28 -22.85 25.19 -0.57
CA VAL A 28 -23.76 26.21 -1.12
C VAL A 28 -25.21 25.91 -0.77
N ASP A 29 -25.64 24.64 -0.88
CA ASP A 29 -27.01 24.23 -0.53
C ASP A 29 -27.28 24.43 0.99
N ALA A 30 -26.27 24.21 1.83
CA ALA A 30 -26.37 24.39 3.29
C ALA A 30 -26.30 25.87 3.72
N ASN A 31 -25.58 26.70 2.96
CA ASN A 31 -25.49 28.14 3.19
C ASN A 31 -25.42 28.89 1.84
N PRO A 32 -26.57 29.34 1.30
CA PRO A 32 -26.63 30.01 -0.01
C PRO A 32 -25.83 31.32 -0.09
N GLU A 33 -25.57 31.96 1.05
CA GLU A 33 -24.80 33.21 1.16
C GLU A 33 -23.31 32.97 1.45
N ILE A 34 -22.85 31.72 1.34
CA ILE A 34 -21.44 31.38 1.59
C ILE A 34 -20.53 32.16 0.63
N SER A 35 -19.55 32.87 1.20
CA SER A 35 -18.59 33.61 0.38
C SER A 35 -17.64 32.67 -0.34
N GLY A 36 -17.17 33.06 -1.53
CA GLY A 36 -16.15 32.28 -2.24
C GLY A 36 -14.87 32.06 -1.43
N ARG A 37 -14.51 33.02 -0.56
CA ARG A 37 -13.38 32.87 0.38
C ARG A 37 -13.61 31.74 1.37
N GLU A 38 -14.84 31.61 1.88
CA GLU A 38 -15.19 30.56 2.84
C GLU A 38 -15.29 29.19 2.19
N VAL A 39 -15.79 29.12 0.95
CA VAL A 39 -15.72 27.90 0.13
C VAL A 39 -14.26 27.46 -0.06
N LEU A 40 -13.35 28.39 -0.41
CA LEU A 40 -11.93 28.07 -0.57
C LEU A 40 -11.30 27.54 0.72
N LEU A 41 -11.55 28.18 1.86
CA LEU A 41 -11.05 27.71 3.16
C LEU A 41 -11.53 26.30 3.50
N GLN A 42 -12.81 26.00 3.22
CA GLN A 42 -13.35 24.66 3.46
C GLN A 42 -12.79 23.62 2.49
N LEU A 43 -12.54 24.00 1.23
CA LEU A 43 -11.88 23.12 0.25
C LEU A 43 -10.43 22.82 0.62
N GLU A 44 -9.67 23.81 1.11
CA GLU A 44 -8.31 23.62 1.61
C GLU A 44 -8.29 22.65 2.80
N ALA A 45 -9.22 22.82 3.75
CA ALA A 45 -9.37 21.91 4.88
C ALA A 45 -9.74 20.48 4.44
N LEU A 46 -10.64 20.33 3.46
CA LEU A 46 -11.01 19.03 2.90
C LEU A 46 -9.83 18.37 2.17
N ALA A 47 -9.05 19.14 1.42
CA ALA A 47 -7.85 18.66 0.73
C ALA A 47 -6.81 18.16 1.74
N GLN A 48 -6.57 18.93 2.81
CA GLN A 48 -5.65 18.52 3.87
C GLN A 48 -6.12 17.23 4.56
N GLN A 49 -7.41 17.15 4.92
CA GLN A 49 -7.97 15.93 5.51
C GLN A 49 -7.84 14.72 4.59
N THR A 50 -8.08 14.91 3.28
CA THR A 50 -7.94 13.84 2.28
C THR A 50 -6.48 13.38 2.17
N GLN A 51 -5.53 14.32 2.23
CA GLN A 51 -4.10 14.01 2.23
C GLN A 51 -3.68 13.25 3.49
N GLU A 52 -4.16 13.65 4.66
CA GLU A 52 -3.90 12.98 5.94
C GLU A 52 -4.43 11.54 5.91
N GLN A 53 -5.67 11.33 5.45
CA GLN A 53 -6.25 9.99 5.27
C GLN A 53 -5.46 9.15 4.26
N ALA A 54 -4.99 9.74 3.17
CA ALA A 54 -4.16 9.04 2.20
C ALA A 54 -2.81 8.62 2.80
N ASN A 55 -2.18 9.50 3.59
CA ASN A 55 -0.93 9.20 4.30
C ASN A 55 -1.14 8.07 5.33
N GLU A 56 -2.22 8.12 6.10
CA GLU A 56 -2.58 7.06 7.04
C GLU A 56 -2.81 5.72 6.33
N ALA A 57 -3.50 5.73 5.19
CA ALA A 57 -3.71 4.54 4.38
C ALA A 57 -2.39 3.98 3.82
N ILE A 58 -1.45 4.84 3.40
CA ILE A 58 -0.11 4.44 2.97
C ILE A 58 0.62 3.76 4.11
N VAL A 59 0.68 4.39 5.29
CA VAL A 59 1.35 3.82 6.47
C VAL A 59 0.70 2.49 6.87
N ALA A 60 -0.63 2.42 6.89
CA ALA A 60 -1.36 1.18 7.17
C ALA A 60 -1.16 0.09 6.10
N SER A 61 -0.74 0.46 4.88
CA SER A 61 -0.43 -0.45 3.78
C SER A 61 1.02 -0.93 3.77
N GLU A 62 1.90 -0.36 4.59
CA GLU A 62 3.29 -0.81 4.68
C GLU A 62 3.35 -2.24 5.25
N PRO A 63 4.16 -3.15 4.66
CA PRO A 63 4.34 -4.48 5.20
C PRO A 63 5.23 -4.50 6.43
N ASP A 64 4.82 -5.30 7.42
CA ASP A 64 5.73 -5.66 8.51
C ASP A 64 6.92 -6.40 7.88
N ARG A 65 8.13 -6.02 8.29
CA ARG A 65 9.38 -6.59 7.78
C ARG A 65 10.10 -7.34 8.89
N ASP A 66 10.70 -8.46 8.54
CA ASP A 66 11.56 -9.24 9.42
C ASP A 66 12.58 -10.02 8.59
N THR A 67 13.41 -10.82 9.24
CA THR A 67 14.32 -11.78 8.62
C THR A 67 13.82 -13.19 8.88
N CYS A 68 13.78 -14.03 7.85
CA CYS A 68 13.34 -15.42 7.96
C CYS A 68 14.21 -16.18 8.97
N ALA A 69 13.57 -16.80 9.97
CA ALA A 69 14.25 -17.60 10.98
C ALA A 69 14.91 -18.87 10.42
N LYS A 70 14.51 -19.30 9.22
CA LYS A 70 14.95 -20.55 8.60
C LYS A 70 16.11 -20.35 7.62
N CYS A 71 15.93 -19.49 6.62
CA CYS A 71 16.94 -19.25 5.58
C CYS A 71 17.68 -17.92 5.72
N GLY A 72 17.32 -17.08 6.70
CA GLY A 72 17.97 -15.78 6.90
C GLY A 72 17.64 -14.71 5.84
N GLN A 73 16.80 -15.01 4.84
CA GLN A 73 16.41 -14.04 3.82
C GLN A 73 15.38 -13.03 4.37
N PRO A 74 15.35 -11.78 3.87
CA PRO A 74 14.32 -10.80 4.24
C PRO A 74 12.91 -11.29 3.90
N ILE A 75 11.99 -11.07 4.83
CA ILE A 75 10.57 -11.40 4.68
C ILE A 75 9.69 -10.21 5.02
N GLU A 76 8.49 -10.23 4.48
CA GLU A 76 7.48 -9.22 4.73
C GLU A 76 6.08 -9.83 4.76
N THR A 77 5.13 -9.16 5.40
CA THR A 77 3.72 -9.58 5.33
C THR A 77 3.15 -9.37 3.93
N ASP A 78 2.30 -10.29 3.49
CA ASP A 78 1.58 -10.12 2.22
C ASP A 78 0.62 -8.93 2.32
N SER A 79 0.65 -8.04 1.33
CA SER A 79 -0.25 -6.89 1.24
C SER A 79 -1.71 -7.28 1.09
N ARG A 80 -1.99 -8.51 0.65
CA ARG A 80 -3.35 -9.07 0.54
C ARG A 80 -3.80 -9.79 1.81
N ASP A 81 -2.87 -10.28 2.62
CA ASP A 81 -3.16 -11.04 3.84
C ASP A 81 -2.00 -10.87 4.84
N ARG A 82 -2.19 -9.97 5.81
CA ARG A 82 -1.19 -9.63 6.83
C ARG A 82 -0.81 -10.80 7.74
N SER A 83 -1.61 -11.87 7.78
CA SER A 83 -1.29 -13.08 8.55
C SER A 83 -0.21 -13.94 7.86
N ARG A 84 0.07 -13.69 6.58
CA ARG A 84 1.02 -14.46 5.77
C ARG A 84 2.32 -13.72 5.61
N TRP A 85 3.41 -14.45 5.82
CA TRP A 85 4.77 -14.01 5.52
C TRP A 85 5.24 -14.58 4.18
N ILE A 86 5.96 -13.76 3.43
CA ILE A 86 6.60 -14.08 2.15
C ILE A 86 7.99 -13.46 2.11
N HIS A 87 8.88 -13.96 1.27
CA HIS A 87 10.19 -13.36 1.06
C HIS A 87 10.08 -12.11 0.19
N SER A 88 10.79 -11.05 0.56
CA SER A 88 10.68 -9.76 -0.13
C SER A 88 11.28 -9.78 -1.54
N SER A 89 12.23 -10.68 -1.81
CA SER A 89 12.94 -10.75 -3.10
C SER A 89 12.09 -11.35 -4.23
N ASP A 90 11.42 -12.46 -3.97
CA ASP A 90 10.71 -13.26 -4.97
C ASP A 90 9.20 -13.34 -4.72
N ARG A 91 8.71 -12.70 -3.65
CA ARG A 91 7.31 -12.68 -3.21
C ARG A 91 6.75 -14.08 -2.93
N SER A 92 7.61 -15.09 -2.76
CA SER A 92 7.21 -16.47 -2.52
C SER A 92 7.19 -16.79 -1.03
N ARG A 93 6.45 -17.83 -0.66
CA ARG A 93 6.47 -18.35 0.71
C ARG A 93 7.66 -19.28 0.97
N GLY A 94 8.25 -19.89 -0.06
CA GLY A 94 9.21 -20.98 0.10
C GLY A 94 10.63 -20.47 0.31
N CYS A 95 11.31 -20.93 1.36
CA CYS A 95 12.72 -20.58 1.61
C CYS A 95 13.62 -20.98 0.44
N ARG A 96 13.34 -22.14 -0.17
CA ARG A 96 14.13 -22.68 -1.28
C ARG A 96 14.02 -21.82 -2.55
N ALA A 97 12.86 -21.20 -2.80
CA ALA A 97 12.68 -20.26 -3.91
C ALA A 97 13.41 -18.94 -3.64
N ALA A 98 13.34 -18.44 -2.40
CA ALA A 98 14.00 -17.20 -2.03
C ALA A 98 15.54 -17.28 -2.05
N THR A 99 16.11 -18.47 -1.99
CA THR A 99 17.57 -18.70 -2.07
C THR A 99 18.02 -19.20 -3.44
N PHE A 100 17.13 -19.25 -4.43
CA PHE A 100 17.53 -19.65 -5.77
C PHE A 100 18.36 -18.54 -6.42
N THR A 101 19.50 -18.92 -7.00
CA THR A 101 20.30 -18.06 -7.88
C THR A 101 20.39 -18.74 -9.25
N VAL A 102 20.60 -17.96 -10.32
CA VAL A 102 20.75 -18.53 -11.67
C VAL A 102 22.08 -19.30 -11.76
N GLU A 103 23.08 -18.85 -11.01
CA GLU A 103 24.43 -19.35 -10.98
C GLU A 103 24.56 -20.66 -10.18
N ASP A 104 23.99 -20.71 -8.98
CA ASP A 104 24.11 -21.87 -8.07
C ASP A 104 22.88 -22.79 -8.13
N GLY A 105 21.80 -22.34 -8.76
CA GLY A 105 20.56 -23.09 -8.90
C GLY A 105 19.81 -23.26 -7.57
N TRP A 106 19.21 -24.44 -7.38
CA TRP A 106 18.45 -24.74 -6.17
C TRP A 106 19.38 -25.16 -5.03
N ASN A 107 19.26 -24.48 -3.88
CA ASN A 107 19.91 -24.94 -2.65
C ASN A 107 19.17 -26.18 -2.10
N ASP A 108 19.79 -27.37 -2.26
CA ASP A 108 19.25 -28.66 -1.79
C ASP A 108 19.40 -28.88 -0.28
N GLU A 109 20.20 -28.08 0.42
CA GLU A 109 20.32 -28.11 1.88
C GLU A 109 19.06 -27.53 2.56
N ILE A 110 18.27 -26.74 1.83
CA ILE A 110 17.03 -26.13 2.33
C ILE A 110 15.85 -27.07 2.06
N PRO A 111 15.19 -27.58 3.11
CA PRO A 111 14.01 -28.43 2.96
C PRO A 111 12.88 -27.71 2.22
N ARG A 112 12.20 -28.41 1.30
CA ARG A 112 11.07 -27.88 0.53
C ARG A 112 9.87 -27.44 1.40
N SER A 113 9.80 -27.96 2.63
CA SER A 113 8.77 -27.61 3.61
C SER A 113 9.04 -26.30 4.35
N TRP A 114 10.22 -25.70 4.18
CA TRP A 114 10.56 -24.45 4.86
C TRP A 114 9.89 -23.26 4.20
N MET A 115 9.03 -22.60 4.97
CA MET A 115 8.31 -21.40 4.58
C MET A 115 8.85 -20.17 5.32
N ALA A 116 8.66 -19.00 4.72
CA ALA A 116 8.90 -17.68 5.32
C ALA A 116 8.29 -17.66 6.73
N THR A 117 9.16 -17.48 7.71
CA THR A 117 8.80 -17.54 9.14
C THR A 117 9.53 -16.40 9.84
N PRO A 118 8.84 -15.43 10.46
CA PRO A 118 9.50 -14.35 11.19
C PRO A 118 10.29 -14.90 12.37
N ARG A 119 11.35 -14.20 12.77
CA ARG A 119 12.03 -14.52 14.02
C ARG A 119 11.07 -14.19 15.14
N LYS A 120 10.74 -15.18 16.00
CA LYS A 120 9.89 -14.92 17.17
C LYS A 120 10.48 -13.74 17.95
N ARG A 121 9.85 -12.56 17.88
CA ARG A 121 10.12 -11.48 18.82
C ARG A 121 9.71 -12.04 20.18
N ARG A 122 10.68 -12.21 21.09
CA ARG A 122 10.34 -12.44 22.49
C ARG A 122 9.60 -11.18 22.93
N LEU A 123 8.28 -11.30 23.09
CA LEU A 123 7.46 -10.35 23.80
C LEU A 123 7.84 -10.40 25.29
#